data_AF-A0A0K2RP20-F1
#
_entry.id   AF-A0A0K2RP20-F1
#
_cell.length_a   1.000
_cell.length_b   1.000
_cell.length_c   1.000
_cell.angle_alpha   90.00
_cell.angle_beta   90.00
_cell.angle_gamma   90.00
#
_symmetry.space_group_name_H-M   'P 1'
#
loop_
_entity.id
_entity.type
_entity.pdbx_description
1 polymer ?
#
loop_
_entity_poly.entity_id
_entity_poly.type
_entity_poly.pdbx_seq_one_letter_code
_entity_poly.pdbx_strand_id
1 'polypeptide(L)'
;MSAQRPESDGGRVKVIGADPAGSVYSGGTGRPYFVEGVGEDMWPANYDKTVPDDVIAVSDADSFEMTRRLAREEGLLVGGSSGMAVVAALQVAKDLGEEAVVVVILPDSGRGYLAKIFNDKWMRSYGFLSGGEEASVGEVLKSKTGEMPDLVHIHPNETVRDVINIMNEFGSRTSRSSRRSRPWSWARCSALSMSAR
;
A
#
# COMPACT_ATOMS: atom_id res chain seq x y z
N MET A 1 -28.60 -20.37 -6.48
CA MET A 1 -27.35 -21.15 -6.72
C MET A 1 -26.93 -20.96 -8.17
N SER A 2 -25.64 -20.79 -8.45
CA SER A 2 -25.13 -20.59 -9.82
C SER A 2 -25.49 -21.73 -10.78
N ALA A 3 -25.66 -22.96 -10.27
CA ALA A 3 -26.12 -24.12 -11.05
C ALA A 3 -27.53 -23.97 -11.67
N GLN A 4 -28.36 -23.05 -11.18
CA GLN A 4 -29.72 -22.79 -11.69
C GLN A 4 -29.83 -21.45 -12.43
N ARG A 5 -28.70 -20.77 -12.69
CA ARG A 5 -28.69 -19.46 -13.35
C ARG A 5 -28.91 -19.65 -14.86
N PRO A 6 -29.90 -18.98 -15.47
CA PRO A 6 -30.22 -19.16 -16.88
C PRO A 6 -29.09 -18.62 -17.78
N GLU A 7 -28.99 -19.15 -19.01
CA GLU A 7 -27.99 -18.69 -20.00
C GLU A 7 -28.12 -17.21 -20.33
N SER A 8 -29.33 -16.63 -20.21
CA SER A 8 -29.58 -15.19 -20.37
C SER A 8 -28.79 -14.32 -19.41
N ASP A 9 -28.37 -14.89 -18.27
CA ASP A 9 -27.71 -14.17 -17.19
C ASP A 9 -26.21 -14.49 -17.16
N GLY A 10 -25.61 -15.02 -18.24
CA GLY A 10 -24.16 -15.31 -18.27
C GLY A 10 -23.78 -16.74 -17.87
N GLY A 11 -24.76 -17.63 -17.69
CA GLY A 11 -24.55 -19.07 -17.54
C GLY A 11 -24.36 -19.56 -16.09
N ARG A 12 -23.91 -20.81 -15.95
CA ARG A 12 -23.92 -21.59 -14.69
C ARG A 12 -22.92 -21.13 -13.62
N VAL A 13 -22.04 -20.19 -13.93
CA VAL A 13 -20.99 -19.68 -13.04
C VAL A 13 -21.05 -18.16 -13.07
N LYS A 14 -20.96 -17.53 -11.90
CA LYS A 14 -20.77 -16.09 -11.79
C LYS A 14 -19.28 -15.80 -11.70
N VAL A 15 -18.75 -14.98 -12.61
CA VAL A 15 -17.34 -14.59 -12.67
C VAL A 15 -17.16 -13.24 -12.00
N ILE A 16 -16.28 -13.18 -11.00
CA ILE A 16 -16.03 -11.96 -10.22
C ILE A 16 -14.58 -11.55 -10.41
N GLY A 17 -14.36 -10.32 -10.86
CA GLY A 17 -13.04 -9.69 -10.85
C GLY A 17 -12.74 -9.10 -9.48
N ALA A 18 -11.51 -9.26 -9.00
CA ALA A 18 -11.00 -8.54 -7.84
C ALA A 18 -9.91 -7.56 -8.32
N ASP A 19 -10.07 -6.28 -7.99
CA ASP A 19 -9.21 -5.21 -8.49
C ASP A 19 -8.82 -4.25 -7.35
N PRO A 20 -7.58 -3.72 -7.33
CA PRO A 20 -7.18 -2.78 -6.29
C PRO A 20 -7.98 -1.49 -6.34
N ALA A 21 -8.39 -1.01 -5.17
CA ALA A 21 -9.06 0.27 -5.03
C ALA A 21 -8.16 1.40 -5.56
N GLY A 22 -8.58 2.04 -6.66
CA GLY A 22 -7.81 3.10 -7.33
C GLY A 22 -7.33 2.73 -8.74
N SER A 23 -7.39 1.45 -9.12
CA SER A 23 -7.20 0.99 -10.51
C SER A 23 -8.33 1.45 -11.43
N VAL A 24 -8.03 1.52 -12.72
CA VAL A 24 -9.00 1.90 -13.77
C VAL A 24 -10.12 0.87 -13.89
N TYR A 25 -9.88 -0.40 -13.54
CA TYR A 25 -10.91 -1.43 -13.66
C TYR A 25 -12.03 -1.27 -12.62
N SER A 26 -11.72 -0.70 -11.46
CA SER A 26 -12.68 -0.28 -10.43
C SER A 26 -13.22 1.15 -10.59
N GLY A 27 -12.94 1.82 -11.73
CA GLY A 27 -13.38 3.20 -11.97
C GLY A 27 -12.55 4.28 -11.25
N GLY A 28 -11.35 3.94 -10.77
CA GLY A 28 -10.41 4.87 -10.14
C GLY A 28 -9.61 5.71 -11.14
N THR A 29 -8.84 6.67 -10.61
CA THR A 29 -8.00 7.57 -11.43
C THR A 29 -6.60 7.00 -11.75
N GLY A 30 -6.34 5.71 -11.49
CA GLY A 30 -5.01 5.11 -11.61
C GLY A 30 -4.04 5.55 -10.51
N ARG A 31 -4.53 5.69 -9.27
CA ARG A 31 -3.64 6.06 -8.15
C ARG A 31 -2.66 4.92 -7.85
N PRO A 32 -1.42 5.21 -7.42
CA PRO A 32 -0.49 4.17 -7.01
C PRO A 32 -1.09 3.33 -5.87
N TYR A 33 -1.06 2.03 -6.04
CA TYR A 33 -1.41 1.02 -5.04
C TYR A 33 -0.20 0.11 -4.80
N PHE A 34 -0.18 -0.58 -3.66
CA PHE A 34 0.95 -1.39 -3.24
C PHE A 34 0.80 -2.87 -3.61
N VAL A 35 -0.42 -3.36 -3.82
CA VAL A 35 -0.62 -4.75 -4.28
C VAL A 35 -0.02 -4.90 -5.68
N GLU A 36 0.80 -5.92 -5.85
CA GLU A 36 1.53 -6.18 -7.10
C GLU A 36 0.79 -7.21 -7.97
N GLY A 37 0.95 -7.09 -9.29
CA GLY A 37 0.51 -8.09 -10.27
C GLY A 37 -0.98 -8.03 -10.67
N VAL A 38 -1.68 -6.97 -10.27
CA VAL A 38 -3.13 -6.77 -10.47
C VAL A 38 -3.43 -5.29 -10.67
N GLY A 39 -4.50 -5.00 -11.43
CA GLY A 39 -4.84 -3.65 -11.88
C GLY A 39 -3.86 -3.13 -12.94
N GLU A 40 -4.34 -2.22 -13.78
CA GLU A 40 -3.51 -1.49 -14.75
C GLU A 40 -4.06 -0.07 -14.93
N ASP A 41 -3.22 0.82 -15.46
CA ASP A 41 -3.62 2.17 -15.88
C ASP A 41 -4.26 2.18 -17.29
N MET A 42 -4.21 1.05 -18.00
CA MET A 42 -4.82 0.85 -19.31
C MET A 42 -5.53 -0.50 -19.44
N TRP A 43 -6.41 -0.62 -20.43
CA TRP A 43 -7.09 -1.88 -20.75
C TRP A 43 -6.27 -2.72 -21.73
N PRO A 44 -5.81 -3.92 -21.35
CA PRO A 44 -5.07 -4.83 -22.22
C PRO A 44 -5.95 -5.35 -23.35
N ALA A 45 -5.37 -5.55 -24.53
CA ALA A 45 -6.11 -6.09 -25.69
C ALA A 45 -6.57 -7.55 -25.49
N ASN A 46 -5.91 -8.29 -24.59
CA ASN A 46 -6.26 -9.66 -24.23
C ASN A 46 -7.29 -9.75 -23.09
N TYR A 47 -7.81 -8.62 -22.60
CA TYR A 47 -8.84 -8.59 -21.57
C TYR A 47 -10.22 -8.36 -22.18
N ASP A 48 -11.10 -9.35 -22.06
CA ASP A 48 -12.50 -9.23 -22.45
C ASP A 48 -13.36 -8.75 -21.28
N LYS A 49 -13.83 -7.51 -21.38
CA LYS A 49 -14.66 -6.86 -20.33
C LYS A 49 -16.05 -7.46 -20.20
N THR A 50 -16.49 -8.26 -21.17
CA THR A 50 -17.83 -8.86 -21.17
C THR A 50 -17.90 -10.15 -20.36
N VAL A 51 -16.74 -10.70 -19.94
CA VAL A 51 -16.66 -11.98 -19.22
C VAL A 51 -16.98 -11.84 -17.72
N PRO A 52 -16.44 -10.87 -16.97
CA PRO A 52 -16.79 -10.71 -15.56
C PRO A 52 -18.23 -10.20 -15.40
N ASP A 53 -19.00 -10.84 -14.54
CA ASP A 53 -20.33 -10.36 -14.15
C ASP A 53 -20.23 -9.14 -13.23
N ASP A 54 -19.17 -9.05 -12.44
CA ASP A 54 -18.94 -8.00 -11.45
C ASP A 54 -17.44 -7.81 -11.18
N VAL A 55 -17.06 -6.63 -10.69
CA VAL A 55 -15.69 -6.30 -10.29
C VAL A 55 -15.73 -5.63 -8.92
N ILE A 56 -15.05 -6.24 -7.96
CA ILE A 56 -14.97 -5.77 -6.58
C ILE A 56 -13.63 -5.07 -6.36
N ALA A 57 -13.73 -3.81 -5.95
CA ALA A 57 -12.60 -2.99 -5.53
C ALA A 57 -12.19 -3.36 -4.09
N VAL A 58 -10.92 -3.67 -3.89
CA VAL A 58 -10.37 -4.05 -2.57
C VAL A 58 -9.20 -3.14 -2.21
N SER A 59 -9.14 -2.68 -0.96
CA SER A 59 -8.05 -1.82 -0.50
C SER A 59 -6.75 -2.62 -0.28
N ASP A 60 -5.59 -1.94 -0.42
CA ASP A 60 -4.29 -2.54 -0.09
C ASP A 60 -4.26 -3.06 1.36
N ALA A 61 -4.88 -2.32 2.29
CA ALA A 61 -4.92 -2.69 3.69
C ALA A 61 -5.66 -4.03 3.91
N ASP A 62 -6.87 -4.16 3.36
CA ASP A 62 -7.67 -5.38 3.48
C ASP A 62 -6.96 -6.57 2.80
N SER A 63 -6.38 -6.32 1.63
CA SER A 63 -5.62 -7.30 0.87
C SER A 63 -4.43 -7.85 1.66
N PHE A 64 -3.61 -6.98 2.24
CA PHE A 64 -2.44 -7.38 3.01
C PHE A 64 -2.79 -8.00 4.35
N GLU A 65 -3.81 -7.49 5.04
CA GLU A 65 -4.32 -8.13 6.25
C GLU A 65 -4.77 -9.56 5.95
N MET A 66 -5.58 -9.76 4.91
CA MET A 66 -6.05 -11.09 4.51
C MET A 66 -4.90 -11.99 4.07
N THR A 67 -3.92 -11.48 3.33
CA THR A 67 -2.74 -12.25 2.92
C THR A 67 -1.98 -12.81 4.13
N ARG A 68 -1.83 -12.00 5.19
CA ARG A 68 -1.20 -12.45 6.44
C ARG A 68 -2.06 -13.44 7.20
N ARG A 69 -3.38 -13.26 7.20
CA ARG A 69 -4.33 -14.21 7.79
C ARG A 69 -4.26 -15.57 7.09
N LEU A 70 -4.24 -15.62 5.76
CA LEU A 70 -4.08 -16.87 5.00
C LEU A 70 -2.82 -17.64 5.40
N ALA A 71 -1.69 -16.95 5.58
CA ALA A 71 -0.46 -17.60 6.03
C ALA A 71 -0.55 -18.13 7.47
N ARG A 72 -1.23 -17.39 8.37
CA ARG A 72 -1.32 -17.71 9.81
C ARG A 72 -2.41 -18.73 10.15
N GLU A 73 -3.57 -18.60 9.52
CA GLU A 73 -4.79 -19.34 9.82
C GLU A 73 -4.91 -20.59 8.94
N GLU A 74 -4.53 -20.48 7.65
CA GLU A 74 -4.68 -21.58 6.67
C GLU A 74 -3.34 -22.22 6.26
N GLY A 75 -2.20 -21.68 6.72
CA GLY A 75 -0.87 -22.16 6.31
C GLY A 75 -0.53 -21.89 4.84
N LEU A 76 -1.26 -20.99 4.19
CA LEU A 76 -1.08 -20.66 2.77
C LEU A 76 -0.17 -19.44 2.63
N LEU A 77 1.10 -19.68 2.29
CA LEU A 77 2.08 -18.62 2.05
C LEU A 77 1.95 -18.10 0.61
N VAL A 78 1.07 -17.10 0.42
CA VAL A 78 0.69 -16.53 -0.89
C VAL A 78 1.00 -15.03 -1.00
N GLY A 79 0.90 -14.47 -2.21
CA GLY A 79 1.10 -13.04 -2.45
C GLY A 79 -0.11 -12.14 -2.16
N GLY A 80 0.08 -10.82 -2.27
CA GLY A 80 -0.94 -9.82 -1.97
C GLY A 80 -2.22 -9.95 -2.80
N SER A 81 -2.07 -10.22 -4.10
CA SER A 81 -3.22 -10.43 -5.01
C SER A 81 -4.12 -11.61 -4.58
N SER A 82 -3.55 -12.61 -3.92
CA SER A 82 -4.29 -13.74 -3.36
C SER A 82 -5.15 -13.31 -2.17
N GLY A 83 -4.61 -12.49 -1.25
CA GLY A 83 -5.39 -11.93 -0.15
C GLY A 83 -6.54 -11.07 -0.67
N MET A 84 -6.29 -10.23 -1.68
CA MET A 84 -7.33 -9.45 -2.34
C MET A 84 -8.45 -10.34 -2.94
N ALA A 85 -8.10 -11.38 -3.67
CA ALA A 85 -9.07 -12.30 -4.25
C ALA A 85 -9.94 -12.98 -3.17
N VAL A 86 -9.34 -13.34 -2.03
CA VAL A 86 -10.08 -13.91 -0.90
C VAL A 86 -10.97 -12.88 -0.22
N VAL A 87 -10.55 -11.61 -0.08
CA VAL A 87 -11.44 -10.55 0.44
C VAL A 87 -12.66 -10.39 -0.46
N ALA A 88 -12.48 -10.30 -1.78
CA ALA A 88 -13.58 -10.21 -2.73
C ALA A 88 -14.50 -11.43 -2.64
N ALA A 89 -13.93 -12.64 -2.55
CA ALA A 89 -14.69 -13.88 -2.40
C ALA A 89 -15.52 -13.90 -1.12
N LEU A 90 -14.95 -13.46 0.02
CA LEU A 90 -15.66 -13.35 1.29
C LEU A 90 -16.78 -12.31 1.25
N GLN A 91 -16.65 -11.23 0.47
CA GLN A 91 -17.72 -10.27 0.27
C GLN A 91 -18.88 -10.90 -0.51
N VAL A 92 -18.59 -11.61 -1.60
CA VAL A 92 -19.60 -12.31 -2.40
C VAL A 92 -20.29 -13.41 -1.59
N ALA A 93 -19.52 -14.17 -0.80
CA ALA A 93 -20.02 -15.31 -0.04
C ALA A 93 -21.07 -14.93 1.02
N LYS A 94 -21.10 -13.68 1.49
CA LYS A 94 -22.11 -13.21 2.47
C LYS A 94 -23.55 -13.35 1.97
N ASP A 95 -23.74 -13.24 0.66
CA ASP A 95 -25.06 -13.27 0.03
C ASP A 95 -25.41 -14.65 -0.58
N LEU A 96 -24.54 -15.65 -0.36
CA LEU A 96 -24.72 -16.99 -0.89
C LEU A 96 -25.32 -17.95 0.16
N GLY A 97 -26.16 -18.88 -0.29
CA GLY A 97 -26.68 -19.96 0.55
C GLY A 97 -25.61 -21.03 0.85
N GLU A 98 -25.86 -21.86 1.87
CA GLU A 98 -24.90 -22.84 2.41
C GLU A 98 -24.38 -23.85 1.37
N GLU A 99 -25.17 -24.17 0.35
CA GLU A 99 -24.81 -25.11 -0.71
C GLU A 99 -23.94 -24.49 -1.82
N ALA A 100 -23.64 -23.19 -1.73
CA ALA A 100 -22.87 -22.50 -2.75
C ALA A 100 -21.37 -22.84 -2.66
N VAL A 101 -20.76 -23.05 -3.82
CA VAL A 101 -19.31 -23.28 -3.93
C VAL A 101 -18.66 -22.03 -4.51
N VAL A 102 -17.70 -21.48 -3.77
CA VAL A 102 -16.86 -20.35 -4.21
C VAL A 102 -15.45 -20.86 -4.47
N VAL A 103 -14.94 -20.59 -5.66
CA VAL A 103 -13.57 -20.95 -6.04
C VAL A 103 -12.76 -19.67 -6.16
N VAL A 104 -11.60 -19.63 -5.51
CA VAL A 104 -10.70 -18.48 -5.50
C VAL A 104 -9.35 -18.89 -6.10
N ILE A 105 -8.83 -18.06 -7.01
CA ILE A 105 -7.52 -18.28 -7.62
C ILE A 105 -6.48 -17.52 -6.81
N LEU A 106 -5.45 -18.22 -6.35
CA LEU A 106 -4.31 -17.66 -5.62
C LEU A 106 -3.11 -17.64 -6.59
N PRO A 107 -2.79 -16.50 -7.23
CA PRO A 107 -1.92 -16.51 -8.41
C PRO A 107 -0.48 -16.93 -8.14
N ASP A 108 0.05 -16.60 -6.95
CA ASP A 108 1.46 -16.78 -6.66
C ASP A 108 1.79 -17.02 -5.18
N SER A 109 3.05 -17.36 -4.92
CA SER A 109 3.57 -17.65 -3.59
C SER A 109 4.03 -16.39 -2.84
N GLY A 110 3.96 -16.41 -1.52
CA GLY A 110 4.38 -15.32 -0.63
C GLY A 110 5.89 -15.04 -0.61
N ARG A 111 6.71 -15.87 -1.26
CA ARG A 111 8.18 -15.79 -1.25
C ARG A 111 8.71 -14.42 -1.69
N GLY A 112 8.09 -13.80 -2.69
CA GLY A 112 8.49 -12.48 -3.20
C GLY A 112 8.24 -11.33 -2.22
N TYR A 113 7.42 -11.56 -1.19
CA TYR A 113 6.87 -10.51 -0.33
C TYR A 113 7.35 -10.59 1.13
N LEU A 114 8.33 -11.45 1.41
CA LEU A 114 8.88 -11.62 2.78
C LEU A 114 9.42 -10.32 3.37
N ALA A 115 10.04 -9.47 2.55
CA ALA A 115 10.55 -8.16 2.96
C ALA A 115 9.49 -7.04 2.92
N LYS A 116 8.27 -7.34 2.48
CA LYS A 116 7.16 -6.39 2.28
C LYS A 116 5.98 -6.76 3.19
N ILE A 117 4.96 -7.43 2.64
CA ILE A 117 3.69 -7.78 3.30
C ILE A 117 3.91 -8.54 4.62
N PHE A 118 4.90 -9.43 4.66
CA PHE A 118 5.22 -10.21 5.85
C PHE A 118 6.20 -9.52 6.82
N ASN A 119 6.62 -8.29 6.52
CA ASN A 119 7.50 -7.49 7.36
C ASN A 119 6.69 -6.40 8.10
N ASP A 120 6.57 -6.53 9.41
CA ASP A 120 5.82 -5.56 10.23
C ASP A 120 6.34 -4.13 10.12
N LYS A 121 7.67 -3.94 9.98
CA LYS A 121 8.24 -2.60 9.81
C LYS A 121 7.80 -1.96 8.50
N TRP A 122 7.77 -2.75 7.43
CA TRP A 122 7.27 -2.29 6.14
C TRP A 122 5.78 -1.94 6.24
N MET A 123 4.97 -2.86 6.79
CA MET A 123 3.54 -2.65 6.99
C MET A 123 3.23 -1.39 7.82
N ARG A 124 3.95 -1.15 8.92
CA ARG A 124 3.81 0.07 9.73
C ARG A 124 4.24 1.32 8.97
N SER A 125 5.33 1.27 8.21
CA SER A 125 5.82 2.45 7.46
C SER A 125 4.84 2.98 6.44
N TYR A 126 3.92 2.13 5.96
CA TYR A 126 2.84 2.49 5.04
C TYR A 126 1.46 2.58 5.72
N GLY A 127 1.39 2.43 7.05
CA GLY A 127 0.15 2.57 7.82
C GLY A 127 -0.82 1.39 7.74
N PHE A 128 -0.39 0.23 7.25
CA PHE A 128 -1.23 -0.97 7.15
C PHE A 128 -1.36 -1.77 8.46
N LEU A 129 -0.51 -1.46 9.46
CA LEU A 129 -0.62 -2.00 10.80
C LEU A 129 -0.72 -0.86 11.80
N SER A 130 -1.77 -0.89 12.63
CA SER A 130 -1.89 -0.05 13.81
C SER A 130 -1.27 -0.77 15.01
N GLY A 131 -0.45 -0.06 15.80
CA GLY A 131 0.12 -0.59 17.03
C GLY A 131 1.63 -0.83 17.01
N GLY A 132 2.29 -0.15 17.95
CA GLY A 132 3.69 -0.27 18.32
C GLY A 132 3.97 0.74 19.44
N GLU A 133 4.91 0.44 20.34
CA GLU A 133 5.50 1.44 21.24
C GLU A 133 6.30 2.43 20.38
N GLU A 134 5.60 3.38 19.76
CA GLU A 134 6.25 4.42 18.98
C GLU A 134 6.53 5.60 19.91
N ALA A 135 7.82 5.88 20.11
CA ALA A 135 8.25 7.10 20.77
C ALA A 135 7.64 8.30 20.03
N SER A 136 6.97 9.16 20.77
CA SER A 136 6.46 10.41 20.23
C SER A 136 7.60 11.23 19.63
N VAL A 137 7.27 12.08 18.65
CA VAL A 137 8.25 13.02 18.08
C VAL A 137 8.94 13.83 19.20
N GLY A 138 8.20 14.17 20.26
CA GLY A 138 8.75 14.85 21.43
C GLY A 138 9.78 14.02 22.22
N GLU A 139 9.58 12.72 22.37
CA GLU A 139 10.54 11.82 23.03
C GLU A 139 11.81 11.63 22.19
N VAL A 140 11.66 11.48 20.88
CA VAL A 140 12.80 11.39 19.94
C VAL A 140 13.60 12.69 19.94
N LEU A 141 12.95 13.85 19.93
CA LEU A 141 13.64 15.14 19.99
C LEU A 141 14.40 15.34 21.31
N LYS A 142 13.84 14.89 22.44
CA LYS A 142 14.52 14.93 23.75
C LYS A 142 15.77 14.06 23.80
N SER A 143 15.84 13.00 23.01
CA SER A 143 17.02 12.13 22.92
C SER A 143 18.15 12.66 22.03
N LYS A 144 17.94 13.76 21.27
CA LYS A 144 19.01 14.34 20.44
C LYS A 144 20.04 15.06 21.31
N THR A 145 21.28 14.59 21.28
CA THR A 145 22.42 15.10 22.08
C THR A 145 23.14 16.31 21.47
N GLY A 146 22.60 16.93 20.41
CA GLY A 146 23.18 18.15 19.80
C GLY A 146 24.43 17.94 18.94
N GLU A 147 24.92 16.71 18.80
CA GLU A 147 26.12 16.40 18.00
C GLU A 147 25.89 16.39 16.48
N MET A 148 24.63 16.33 16.01
CA MET A 148 24.32 16.35 14.58
C MET A 148 23.78 17.71 14.12
N PRO A 149 24.14 18.18 12.90
CA PRO A 149 23.55 19.37 12.30
C PRO A 149 22.02 19.26 12.18
N ASP A 150 21.33 20.40 12.27
CA ASP A 150 19.86 20.44 12.22
C ASP A 150 19.28 19.85 10.92
N LEU A 151 19.92 20.13 9.77
CA LEU A 151 19.52 19.60 8.47
C LEU A 151 20.64 19.74 7.43
N VAL A 152 21.20 18.62 7.00
CA VAL A 152 22.09 18.57 5.82
C VAL A 152 21.23 18.41 4.56
N HIS A 153 21.32 19.38 3.64
CA HIS A 153 20.57 19.38 2.38
C HIS A 153 21.50 19.69 1.21
N ILE A 154 21.17 19.10 0.05
CA ILE A 154 21.93 19.26 -1.20
C ILE A 154 21.03 19.82 -2.30
N HIS A 155 21.62 20.54 -3.24
CA HIS A 155 20.91 21.04 -4.41
C HIS A 155 20.97 20.05 -5.59
N PRO A 156 19.94 19.98 -6.46
CA PRO A 156 19.89 19.02 -7.56
C PRO A 156 20.96 19.23 -8.63
N ASN A 157 21.63 20.39 -8.58
CA ASN A 157 22.70 20.78 -9.50
C ASN A 157 24.09 20.46 -8.95
N GLU A 158 24.19 19.99 -7.70
CA GLU A 158 25.45 19.56 -7.10
C GLU A 158 25.86 18.19 -7.66
N THR A 159 27.16 17.98 -7.77
CA THR A 159 27.67 16.73 -8.32
C THR A 159 27.62 15.62 -7.28
N VAL A 160 27.61 14.36 -7.73
CA VAL A 160 27.71 13.19 -6.83
C VAL A 160 28.96 13.28 -5.93
N ARG A 161 30.05 13.88 -6.42
CA ARG A 161 31.26 14.11 -5.64
C ARG A 161 31.01 15.05 -4.46
N ASP A 162 30.28 16.14 -4.69
CA ASP A 162 29.95 17.11 -3.64
C ASP A 162 29.09 16.44 -2.56
N VAL A 163 28.15 15.59 -2.97
CA VAL A 163 27.34 14.79 -2.04
C VAL A 163 28.20 13.86 -1.18
N ILE A 164 29.15 13.14 -1.79
CA ILE A 164 30.04 12.24 -1.05
C ILE A 164 30.91 13.02 -0.06
N ASN A 165 31.42 14.18 -0.46
CA ASN A 165 32.25 15.02 0.42
C ASN A 165 31.44 15.52 1.63
N ILE A 166 30.24 16.03 1.40
CA ILE A 166 29.31 16.46 2.46
C ILE A 166 28.95 15.29 3.37
N MET A 167 28.71 14.10 2.82
CA MET A 167 28.40 12.90 3.62
C MET A 167 29.57 12.50 4.52
N ASN A 168 30.80 12.54 4.01
CA ASN A 168 32.01 12.25 4.78
C ASN A 168 32.29 13.30 5.85
N GLU A 169 32.07 14.58 5.55
CA GLU A 169 32.30 15.70 6.48
C GLU A 169 31.37 15.64 7.69
N PHE A 170 30.08 15.35 7.47
CA PHE A 170 29.07 15.34 8.53
C PHE A 170 28.75 13.94 9.07
N GLY A 171 29.51 12.90 8.64
CA GLY A 171 29.27 11.51 9.05
C GLY A 171 27.87 10.97 8.70
N SER A 172 27.21 11.58 7.72
CA SER A 172 25.81 11.30 7.39
C SER A 172 25.69 10.15 6.37
N ARG A 173 24.82 9.17 6.64
CA ARG A 173 24.54 8.06 5.71
C ARG A 173 23.51 8.40 4.63
N THR A 174 22.82 9.52 4.75
CA THR A 174 21.78 9.95 3.81
C THR A 174 21.70 11.48 3.73
N SER A 175 21.41 12.02 2.55
CA SER A 175 21.21 13.45 2.30
C SER A 175 19.86 13.67 1.61
N ARG A 176 19.16 14.77 1.94
CA ARG A 176 17.91 15.16 1.26
C ARG A 176 18.20 16.10 0.11
N SER A 177 17.74 15.76 -1.09
CA SER A 177 17.73 16.68 -2.22
C SER A 177 16.45 17.53 -2.21
N SER A 178 16.58 18.82 -2.49
CA SER A 178 15.44 19.75 -2.57
C SER A 178 15.44 20.51 -3.89
N ARG A 179 14.33 20.45 -4.63
CA ARG A 179 14.18 21.22 -5.87
C ARG A 179 13.58 22.58 -5.53
N ARG A 180 14.42 23.62 -5.50
CA ARG A 180 14.00 24.99 -5.17
C ARG A 180 13.42 25.68 -6.40
N SER A 181 12.13 25.53 -6.68
CA SER A 181 11.42 26.44 -7.59
C SER A 181 10.79 27.58 -6.78
N ARG A 182 11.58 28.66 -6.58
CA ARG A 182 11.20 29.99 -6.04
C ARG A 182 10.78 30.05 -4.54
N PRO A 183 10.93 31.23 -3.89
CA PRO A 183 11.15 31.31 -2.44
C PRO A 183 9.85 31.20 -1.66
N TRP A 184 9.77 30.20 -0.79
CA TRP A 184 8.78 30.17 0.27
C TRP A 184 9.22 31.15 1.37
N SER A 185 8.65 32.34 1.36
CA SER A 185 8.53 33.17 2.55
C SER A 185 7.30 32.68 3.32
N TRP A 186 7.46 31.89 4.38
CA TRP A 186 6.48 31.87 5.47
C TRP A 186 7.15 31.61 6.81
N ALA A 187 6.83 32.54 7.72
CA ALA A 187 6.87 32.49 9.17
C ALA A 187 8.21 32.23 9.88
N ARG A 188 8.80 33.34 10.36
CA ARG A 188 9.37 33.37 11.70
C ARG A 188 8.30 32.85 12.67
N CYS A 189 8.53 31.69 13.28
CA CYS A 189 7.82 31.32 14.49
C CYS A 189 8.50 32.09 15.64
N SER A 190 8.11 33.35 15.79
CA SER A 190 8.46 34.13 16.98
C SER A 190 7.62 33.59 18.13
N ALA A 191 8.25 32.90 19.08
CA ALA A 191 7.65 32.59 20.36
C ALA A 191 7.37 33.92 21.10
N LEU A 192 6.12 34.39 21.06
CA LEU A 192 5.64 35.40 21.97
C LEU A 192 5.12 34.70 23.23
N SER A 193 5.87 34.86 24.32
CA SER A 193 5.40 34.61 25.68
C SER A 193 4.33 35.64 26.02
N MET A 194 3.10 35.20 26.33
CA MET A 194 2.14 36.02 27.07
C MET A 194 1.94 35.38 28.45
N SER A 195 2.46 36.07 29.46
CA SER A 195 2.19 35.84 30.88
C SER A 195 0.76 36.26 31.18
N ALA A 196 -0.01 35.36 31.81
CA ALA A 196 -1.29 35.68 32.39
C ALA A 196 -1.11 36.65 33.58
N ARG A 197 -1.94 37.69 33.60
CA ARG A 197 -2.56 38.22 34.82
C ARG A 197 -4.06 38.15 34.60
#